data_AF-A0A255GCQ0-F1
#
_entry.id   AF-A0A255GCQ0-F1
#
_cell.length_a   1.000
_cell.length_b   1.000
_cell.length_c   1.000
_cell.angle_alpha   90.00
_cell.angle_beta   90.00
_cell.angle_gamma   90.00
#
_symmetry.space_group_name_H-M   'P 1'
#
loop_
_entity.id
_entity.type
_entity.pdbx_description
1 polymer ?
#
loop_
_entity_poly.entity_id
_entity_poly.type
_entity_poly.pdbx_seq_one_letter_code
_entity_poly.pdbx_strand_id
1 'polypeptide(L)'
;MAGIPNPCSIDLPITDSMSAATIADRAERQWGFTLTGPQWRDNSYRPVVKLFAETLDSVDCTDYLNRVKAGNGGSLEINSRSTNSWAWGDYGLSRAGVVTLDLTKFKQGYADGDRGRLVRLIIHEMAHSLNADRGEEPAYWQRYQRVWSANGPVTDYGSNQTEGFADAVGYYVARCAADNPYATTKQRAYYEFVKTNIFGGREFGGPVGTGQSCDGEGR
;
A
#
# COMPACT_ATOMS: atom_id res chain seq x y z
N MET A 1 -14.28 2.01 7.04
CA MET A 1 -13.40 1.01 7.66
C MET A 1 -12.22 0.80 6.72
N ALA A 2 -11.01 1.18 7.12
CA ALA A 2 -9.81 0.75 6.40
C ALA A 2 -9.65 -0.75 6.68
N GLY A 3 -9.61 -1.60 5.66
CA GLY A 3 -9.47 -3.05 5.81
C GLY A 3 -8.07 -3.47 6.29
N ILE A 4 -7.57 -2.84 7.34
CA ILE A 4 -6.20 -2.95 7.85
C ILE A 4 -6.29 -3.32 9.32
N PRO A 5 -5.73 -4.46 9.75
CA PRO A 5 -5.46 -4.68 11.15
C PRO A 5 -4.54 -3.57 11.67
N ASN A 6 -4.52 -3.33 12.97
CA ASN A 6 -4.11 -2.05 13.54
C ASN A 6 -2.82 -2.15 14.36
N PRO A 7 -1.63 -2.15 13.71
CA PRO A 7 -0.41 -2.53 14.39
C PRO A 7 0.45 -1.34 14.83
N CYS A 8 0.09 -0.12 14.44
CA CYS A 8 0.74 1.13 14.84
C CYS A 8 -0.20 1.98 15.73
N SER A 9 0.36 2.87 16.54
CA SER A 9 -0.42 3.94 17.17
C SER A 9 -1.01 4.86 16.10
N ILE A 10 -2.17 5.45 16.37
CA ILE A 10 -2.69 6.48 15.48
C ILE A 10 -1.93 7.77 15.75
N ASP A 11 -1.19 8.22 14.75
CA ASP A 11 -0.44 9.47 14.83
C ASP A 11 -1.16 10.57 14.03
N LEU A 12 -2.07 10.19 13.10
CA LEU A 12 -2.93 11.10 12.34
C LEU A 12 -4.44 10.86 12.52
N PRO A 13 -5.06 11.21 13.66
CA PRO A 13 -6.50 10.99 13.86
C PRO A 13 -7.34 11.81 12.87
N ILE A 14 -8.24 11.14 12.14
CA ILE A 14 -9.15 11.75 11.15
C ILE A 14 -10.58 11.75 11.69
N THR A 15 -11.16 12.94 11.81
CA THR A 15 -12.55 13.10 12.28
C THR A 15 -13.52 13.28 11.11
N ASP A 16 -14.80 13.01 11.35
CA ASP A 16 -15.85 13.11 10.32
C ASP A 16 -16.07 14.52 9.77
N SER A 17 -15.74 15.55 10.56
CA SER A 17 -15.83 16.95 10.13
C SER A 17 -14.67 17.42 9.25
N MET A 18 -13.56 16.68 9.18
CA MET A 18 -12.41 17.09 8.36
C MET A 18 -12.73 16.97 6.86
N SER A 19 -12.43 18.02 6.10
CA SER A 19 -12.54 17.99 4.63
C SER A 19 -11.46 17.09 4.00
N ALA A 20 -11.66 16.66 2.75
CA ALA A 20 -10.65 15.94 1.98
C ALA A 20 -9.33 16.75 1.90
N ALA A 21 -9.42 18.05 1.65
CA ALA A 21 -8.27 18.93 1.62
C ALA A 21 -7.52 18.97 2.95
N THR A 22 -8.24 19.06 4.08
CA THR A 22 -7.62 19.02 5.41
C THR A 22 -6.87 17.72 5.66
N ILE A 23 -7.42 16.57 5.24
CA ILE A 23 -6.78 15.26 5.39
C ILE A 23 -5.53 15.19 4.50
N ALA A 24 -5.64 15.58 3.23
CA ALA A 24 -4.52 15.58 2.28
C ALA A 24 -3.37 16.48 2.76
N ASP A 25 -3.64 17.71 3.17
CA ASP A 25 -2.60 18.64 3.64
C ASP A 25 -1.93 18.15 4.93
N ARG A 26 -2.67 17.44 5.80
CA ARG A 26 -2.12 16.80 6.99
C ARG A 26 -1.22 15.61 6.63
N ALA A 27 -1.64 14.78 5.68
CA ALA A 27 -0.85 13.66 5.17
C ALA A 27 0.46 14.14 4.53
N GLU A 28 0.43 15.17 3.69
CA GLU A 28 1.63 15.78 3.11
C GLU A 28 2.60 16.27 4.19
N ARG A 29 2.09 16.98 5.21
CA ARG A 29 2.93 17.47 6.31
C ARG A 29 3.54 16.37 7.15
N GLN A 30 2.77 15.33 7.47
CA GLN A 30 3.22 14.23 8.32
C GLN A 30 4.32 13.41 7.63
N TRP A 31 4.08 13.01 6.38
CA TRP A 31 4.93 12.03 5.70
C TRP A 31 5.87 12.63 4.66
N GLY A 32 5.73 13.91 4.32
CA GLY A 32 6.59 14.60 3.34
C GLY A 32 6.35 14.15 1.88
N PHE A 33 5.14 13.67 1.58
CA PHE A 33 4.71 13.38 0.21
C PHE A 33 4.17 14.64 -0.49
N THR A 34 4.16 14.61 -1.82
CA THR A 34 3.44 15.61 -2.63
C THR A 34 2.20 14.97 -3.25
N LEU A 35 1.01 15.43 -2.87
CA LEU A 35 -0.27 14.93 -3.37
C LEU A 35 -0.79 15.85 -4.49
N THR A 36 -0.73 15.37 -5.73
CA THR A 36 -1.11 16.15 -6.93
C THR A 36 -2.38 15.64 -7.60
N GLY A 37 -3.13 16.55 -8.22
CA GLY A 37 -4.41 16.24 -8.86
C GLY A 37 -5.62 16.70 -8.04
N PRO A 38 -6.75 17.00 -8.71
CA PRO A 38 -7.88 17.68 -8.08
C PRO A 38 -8.63 16.81 -7.07
N GLN A 39 -8.62 15.48 -7.23
CA GLN A 39 -9.42 14.59 -6.40
C GLN A 39 -8.94 14.53 -4.94
N TRP A 40 -7.66 14.77 -4.66
CA TRP A 40 -7.15 14.81 -3.27
C TRP A 40 -7.86 15.86 -2.40
N ARG A 41 -8.31 16.97 -3.00
CA ARG A 41 -8.87 18.12 -2.29
C ARG A 41 -10.37 18.31 -2.55
N ASP A 42 -11.00 17.42 -3.30
CA ASP A 42 -12.46 17.39 -3.51
C ASP A 42 -13.14 16.51 -2.44
N ASN A 43 -14.07 17.11 -1.69
CA ASN A 43 -14.84 16.42 -0.66
C ASN A 43 -15.67 15.24 -1.18
N SER A 44 -15.99 15.21 -2.48
CA SER A 44 -16.65 14.06 -3.09
C SER A 44 -15.76 12.79 -3.08
N TYR A 45 -14.45 12.92 -2.87
CA TYR A 45 -13.48 11.84 -2.72
C TYR A 45 -13.00 11.64 -1.27
N ARG A 46 -13.54 12.40 -0.30
CA ARG A 46 -13.14 12.31 1.11
C ARG A 46 -13.01 10.88 1.64
N PRO A 47 -13.93 9.93 1.36
CA PRO A 47 -13.79 8.57 1.88
C PRO A 47 -12.51 7.85 1.45
N VAL A 48 -12.07 8.05 0.19
CA VAL A 48 -10.84 7.42 -0.32
C VAL A 48 -9.58 8.18 0.10
N VAL A 49 -9.68 9.50 0.28
CA VAL A 49 -8.59 10.30 0.88
C VAL A 49 -8.37 9.91 2.34
N LYS A 50 -9.45 9.70 3.12
CA LYS A 50 -9.40 9.16 4.48
C LYS A 50 -8.74 7.78 4.48
N LEU A 51 -9.22 6.87 3.62
CA LEU A 51 -8.64 5.52 3.50
C LEU A 51 -7.14 5.54 3.21
N PHE A 52 -6.72 6.40 2.29
CA PHE A 52 -5.31 6.58 1.96
C PHE A 52 -4.49 6.98 3.19
N ALA A 53 -4.90 8.04 3.89
CA ALA A 53 -4.19 8.50 5.08
C ALA A 53 -4.18 7.44 6.21
N GLU A 54 -5.30 6.76 6.46
CA GLU A 54 -5.36 5.65 7.43
C GLU A 54 -4.44 4.49 7.03
N THR A 55 -4.29 4.24 5.73
CA THR A 55 -3.37 3.21 5.22
C THR A 55 -1.92 3.55 5.53
N LEU A 56 -1.52 4.81 5.34
CA LEU A 56 -0.16 5.24 5.65
C LEU A 56 0.10 5.28 7.16
N ASP A 57 -0.85 5.78 7.95
CA ASP A 57 -0.78 5.79 9.41
C ASP A 57 -0.60 4.37 9.97
N SER A 58 -1.25 3.38 9.35
CA SER A 58 -1.14 1.98 9.77
C SER A 58 0.27 1.38 9.66
N VAL A 59 1.14 1.95 8.81
CA VAL A 59 2.54 1.50 8.58
C VAL A 59 3.59 2.48 9.12
N ASP A 60 3.17 3.63 9.66
CA ASP A 60 4.06 4.74 10.01
C ASP A 60 5.00 4.44 11.19
N CYS A 61 4.63 3.47 12.05
CA CYS A 61 5.52 3.00 13.11
C CYS A 61 6.68 2.09 12.61
N THR A 62 6.84 1.97 11.30
CA THR A 62 7.96 1.27 10.64
C THR A 62 8.80 2.25 9.81
N ASP A 63 9.95 1.81 9.28
CA ASP A 63 10.77 2.65 8.40
C ASP A 63 10.29 2.66 6.93
N TYR A 64 9.18 1.96 6.62
CA TYR A 64 8.70 1.72 5.27
C TYR A 64 8.49 3.01 4.47
N LEU A 65 7.75 3.99 5.00
CA LEU A 65 7.47 5.24 4.30
C LEU A 65 8.73 6.06 4.02
N ASN A 66 9.72 6.01 4.91
CA ASN A 66 11.01 6.66 4.70
C ASN A 66 11.81 5.99 3.58
N ARG A 67 11.79 4.65 3.53
CA ARG A 67 12.46 3.88 2.46
C ARG A 67 11.80 4.07 1.10
N VAL A 68 10.47 4.12 1.05
CA VAL A 68 9.69 4.45 -0.15
C VAL A 68 10.15 5.80 -0.73
N LYS A 69 10.24 6.84 0.11
CA LYS A 69 10.76 8.15 -0.32
C LYS A 69 12.23 8.11 -0.73
N ALA A 70 13.07 7.37 -0.01
CA ALA A 70 14.50 7.26 -0.32
C ALA A 70 14.73 6.70 -1.73
N GLY A 71 13.92 5.72 -2.15
CA GLY A 71 13.94 5.18 -3.52
C GLY A 71 13.60 6.20 -4.62
N ASN A 72 13.11 7.39 -4.24
CA ASN A 72 12.75 8.49 -5.14
C ASN A 72 13.54 9.79 -4.85
N GLY A 73 14.77 9.67 -4.33
CA GLY A 73 15.62 10.83 -4.06
C GLY A 73 15.14 11.69 -2.88
N GLY A 74 14.35 11.11 -1.97
CA GLY A 74 13.92 11.74 -0.72
C GLY A 74 12.53 12.36 -0.74
N SER A 75 11.82 12.33 -1.87
CA SER A 75 10.42 12.78 -1.99
C SER A 75 9.66 11.82 -2.91
N LEU A 76 8.36 11.67 -2.70
CA LEU A 76 7.49 10.91 -3.60
C LEU A 76 6.24 11.73 -3.93
N GLU A 77 5.97 11.85 -5.23
CA GLU A 77 4.72 12.40 -5.73
C GLU A 77 3.67 11.29 -5.86
N ILE A 78 2.45 11.57 -5.39
CA ILE A 78 1.30 10.68 -5.50
C ILE A 78 0.16 11.42 -6.20
N ASN A 79 -0.11 11.03 -7.44
CA ASN A 79 -1.06 11.68 -8.32
C ASN A 79 -2.44 11.01 -8.26
N SER A 80 -3.52 11.80 -8.24
CA SER A 80 -4.90 11.29 -8.16
C SER A 80 -5.64 11.14 -9.49
N ARG A 81 -4.96 11.36 -10.63
CA ARG A 81 -5.64 11.52 -11.92
C ARG A 81 -6.27 10.21 -12.37
N SER A 82 -7.44 10.33 -13.00
CA SER A 82 -8.06 9.17 -13.66
C SER A 82 -7.25 8.75 -14.89
N THR A 83 -7.14 7.44 -15.09
CA THR A 83 -6.41 6.85 -16.21
C THR A 83 -7.38 6.12 -17.13
N ASN A 84 -7.14 6.18 -18.44
CA ASN A 84 -7.91 5.40 -19.43
C ASN A 84 -7.53 3.90 -19.44
N SER A 85 -6.60 3.51 -18.56
CA SER A 85 -6.16 2.12 -18.39
C SER A 85 -7.15 1.32 -17.55
N TRP A 86 -7.10 0.00 -17.64
CA TRP A 86 -7.77 -0.89 -16.69
C TRP A 86 -7.14 -0.82 -15.29
N ALA A 87 -5.88 -0.38 -15.19
CA ALA A 87 -5.13 -0.27 -13.94
C ALA A 87 -5.75 0.79 -13.01
N TRP A 88 -5.73 0.51 -11.70
CA TRP A 88 -6.27 1.36 -10.64
C TRP A 88 -5.17 2.17 -9.95
N GLY A 89 -3.95 1.69 -10.03
CA GLY A 89 -2.73 2.42 -9.69
C GLY A 89 -1.63 2.07 -10.68
N ASP A 90 -0.61 2.91 -10.73
CA ASP A 90 0.66 2.59 -11.39
C ASP A 90 1.81 3.37 -10.75
N TYR A 91 3.01 2.82 -10.80
CA TYR A 91 4.24 3.55 -10.51
C TYR A 91 5.09 3.67 -11.78
N GLY A 92 5.40 4.91 -12.16
CA GLY A 92 6.36 5.17 -13.25
C GLY A 92 5.83 5.01 -14.68
N LEU A 93 4.67 4.36 -14.89
CA LEU A 93 4.12 4.09 -16.23
C LEU A 93 3.45 5.32 -16.83
N SER A 94 2.60 5.98 -16.05
CA SER A 94 1.94 7.23 -16.46
C SER A 94 2.91 8.40 -16.40
N ARG A 95 3.75 8.44 -15.34
CA ARG A 95 4.77 9.46 -15.09
C ARG A 95 5.94 8.83 -14.33
N ALA A 96 7.15 8.96 -14.85
CA ALA A 96 8.35 8.40 -14.22
C ALA A 96 8.54 8.93 -12.78
N GLY A 97 8.80 8.03 -11.83
CA GLY A 97 9.03 8.38 -10.42
C GLY A 97 7.79 8.88 -9.65
N VAL A 98 6.59 8.65 -10.19
CA VAL A 98 5.33 9.07 -9.57
C VAL A 98 4.46 7.86 -9.33
N VAL A 99 3.87 7.76 -8.14
CA VAL A 99 2.73 6.85 -7.90
C VAL A 99 1.48 7.53 -8.42
N THR A 100 0.73 6.89 -9.28
CA THR A 100 -0.60 7.33 -9.71
C THR A 100 -1.63 6.41 -9.08
N LEU A 101 -2.63 6.98 -8.41
CA LEU A 101 -3.82 6.29 -7.93
C LEU A 101 -5.04 6.89 -8.62
N ASP A 102 -5.78 6.09 -9.37
CA ASP A 102 -7.01 6.54 -10.03
C ASP A 102 -8.11 6.70 -8.96
N LEU A 103 -8.23 7.91 -8.39
CA LEU A 103 -9.18 8.13 -7.29
C LEU A 103 -10.65 8.02 -7.74
N THR A 104 -10.94 8.14 -9.03
CA THR A 104 -12.28 7.86 -9.58
C THR A 104 -12.60 6.38 -9.43
N LYS A 105 -11.68 5.49 -9.83
CA LYS A 105 -11.86 4.05 -9.64
C LYS A 105 -11.86 3.66 -8.16
N PHE A 106 -10.94 4.21 -7.36
CA PHE A 106 -10.94 3.97 -5.91
C PHE A 106 -12.27 4.34 -5.26
N LYS A 107 -12.88 5.47 -5.65
CA LYS A 107 -14.19 5.88 -5.13
C LYS A 107 -15.27 4.85 -5.44
N GLN A 108 -15.25 4.26 -6.64
CA GLN A 108 -16.14 3.16 -7.01
C GLN A 108 -15.89 1.92 -6.14
N GLY A 109 -14.64 1.44 -6.06
CA GLY A 109 -14.32 0.26 -5.22
C GLY A 109 -14.63 0.46 -3.74
N TYR A 110 -14.53 1.70 -3.23
CA TYR A 110 -14.92 2.03 -1.87
C TYR A 110 -16.42 1.89 -1.67
N ALA A 111 -17.22 2.37 -2.63
CA ALA A 111 -18.68 2.24 -2.61
C ALA A 111 -19.12 0.77 -2.70
N ASP A 112 -18.38 -0.05 -3.46
CA ASP A 112 -18.60 -1.49 -3.59
C ASP A 112 -18.17 -2.28 -2.34
N GLY A 113 -17.55 -1.62 -1.36
CA GLY A 113 -17.12 -2.22 -0.10
C GLY A 113 -15.76 -2.92 -0.14
N ASP A 114 -15.05 -2.89 -1.27
CA ASP A 114 -13.77 -3.59 -1.50
C ASP A 114 -12.56 -2.83 -0.92
N ARG A 115 -12.62 -2.50 0.37
CA ARG A 115 -11.57 -1.72 1.05
C ARG A 115 -10.24 -2.45 1.10
N GLY A 116 -10.25 -3.77 1.26
CA GLY A 116 -9.03 -4.59 1.31
C GLY A 116 -8.20 -4.45 0.04
N ARG A 117 -8.85 -4.52 -1.14
CA ARG A 117 -8.17 -4.27 -2.42
C ARG A 117 -7.59 -2.87 -2.52
N LEU A 118 -8.33 -1.85 -2.08
CA LEU A 118 -7.84 -0.46 -2.15
C LEU A 118 -6.60 -0.23 -1.29
N VAL A 119 -6.60 -0.76 -0.07
CA VAL A 119 -5.41 -0.77 0.80
C VAL A 119 -4.26 -1.49 0.12
N ARG A 120 -4.52 -2.69 -0.42
CA ARG A 120 -3.51 -3.48 -1.14
C ARG A 120 -2.87 -2.66 -2.24
N LEU A 121 -3.68 -1.98 -3.06
CA LEU A 121 -3.20 -1.17 -4.17
C LEU A 121 -2.34 0.02 -3.70
N ILE A 122 -2.73 0.73 -2.63
CA ILE A 122 -1.91 1.82 -2.08
C ILE A 122 -0.51 1.32 -1.72
N ILE A 123 -0.43 0.25 -0.93
CA ILE A 123 0.85 -0.29 -0.47
C ILE A 123 1.62 -0.97 -1.62
N HIS A 124 0.93 -1.60 -2.57
CA HIS A 124 1.53 -2.20 -3.77
C HIS A 124 2.26 -1.13 -4.60
N GLU A 125 1.62 -0.01 -4.93
CA GLU A 125 2.29 1.03 -5.73
C GLU A 125 3.46 1.69 -4.97
N MET A 126 3.33 1.83 -3.64
CA MET A 126 4.44 2.30 -2.81
C MET A 126 5.60 1.30 -2.77
N ALA A 127 5.33 0.00 -2.84
CA ALA A 127 6.36 -1.03 -2.90
C ALA A 127 7.17 -0.97 -4.21
N HIS A 128 6.54 -0.60 -5.34
CA HIS A 128 7.28 -0.31 -6.57
C HIS A 128 8.24 0.88 -6.41
N SER A 129 7.80 1.91 -5.68
CA SER A 129 8.63 3.07 -5.34
C SER A 129 9.80 2.70 -4.42
N LEU A 130 9.58 1.87 -3.38
CA LEU A 130 10.66 1.28 -2.57
C LEU A 130 11.62 0.48 -3.45
N ASN A 131 11.09 -0.27 -4.42
CA ASN A 131 11.86 -1.14 -5.31
C ASN A 131 12.44 -0.43 -6.55
N ALA A 132 12.47 0.90 -6.55
CA ALA A 132 13.10 1.69 -7.61
C ALA A 132 14.61 1.47 -7.67
N ASP A 133 15.25 1.18 -6.53
CA ASP A 133 16.69 0.93 -6.37
C ASP A 133 17.11 -0.51 -6.78
N ARG A 134 16.19 -1.36 -7.23
CA ARG A 134 16.46 -2.79 -7.52
C ARG A 134 17.63 -3.06 -8.45
N GLY A 135 17.91 -2.14 -9.38
CA GLY A 135 19.04 -2.24 -10.31
C GLY A 135 20.40 -2.14 -9.64
N GLU A 136 20.46 -1.60 -8.42
CA GLU A 136 21.65 -1.55 -7.56
C GLU A 136 21.84 -2.84 -6.75
N GLU A 137 20.94 -3.82 -6.91
CA GLU A 137 20.95 -5.09 -6.20
C GLU A 137 21.05 -4.96 -4.67
N PRO A 138 20.15 -4.18 -4.02
CA PRO A 138 20.18 -4.02 -2.57
C PRO A 138 19.89 -5.35 -1.85
N ALA A 139 20.36 -5.49 -0.62
CA ALA A 139 20.31 -6.77 0.11
C ALA A 139 18.88 -7.35 0.27
N TYR A 140 17.87 -6.49 0.44
CA TYR A 140 16.47 -6.95 0.52
C TYR A 140 16.00 -7.53 -0.82
N TRP A 141 16.41 -6.93 -1.95
CA TRP A 141 16.04 -7.36 -3.28
C TRP A 141 16.67 -8.71 -3.63
N GLN A 142 17.97 -8.88 -3.35
CA GLN A 142 18.64 -10.18 -3.53
C GLN A 142 17.99 -11.30 -2.70
N ARG A 143 17.55 -10.98 -1.48
CA ARG A 143 16.81 -11.94 -0.62
C ARG A 143 15.47 -12.29 -1.24
N TYR A 144 14.72 -11.30 -1.72
CA TYR A 144 13.46 -11.52 -2.41
C TYR A 144 13.64 -12.38 -3.67
N GLN A 145 14.67 -12.11 -4.48
CA GLN A 145 14.95 -12.90 -5.68
C GLN A 145 15.14 -14.39 -5.37
N ARG A 146 15.80 -14.72 -4.24
CA ARG A 146 15.94 -16.10 -3.78
C ARG A 146 14.60 -16.72 -3.35
N VAL A 147 13.76 -15.97 -2.64
CA VAL A 147 12.41 -16.42 -2.28
C VAL A 147 11.60 -16.70 -3.55
N TRP A 148 11.63 -15.79 -4.51
CA TRP A 148 10.96 -15.93 -5.80
C TRP A 148 11.43 -17.15 -6.59
N SER A 149 12.74 -17.33 -6.74
CA SER A 149 13.32 -18.46 -7.47
C SER A 149 12.91 -19.81 -6.87
N ALA A 150 12.80 -19.89 -5.54
CA ALA A 150 12.45 -21.12 -4.84
C ALA A 150 10.94 -21.42 -4.80
N ASN A 151 10.07 -20.42 -4.91
CA ASN A 151 8.63 -20.58 -4.66
C ASN A 151 7.74 -20.26 -5.88
N GLY A 152 8.27 -19.62 -6.93
CA GLY A 152 7.44 -19.08 -8.00
C GLY A 152 6.59 -17.90 -7.50
N PRO A 153 5.62 -17.40 -8.28
CA PRO A 153 4.91 -16.17 -7.95
C PRO A 153 4.04 -16.26 -6.68
N VAL A 154 3.90 -15.13 -5.97
CA VAL A 154 3.09 -15.03 -4.74
C VAL A 154 1.59 -15.14 -5.02
N THR A 155 1.15 -14.62 -6.16
CA THR A 155 -0.22 -14.70 -6.69
C THR A 155 -0.18 -15.16 -8.15
N ASP A 156 -1.28 -15.71 -8.66
CA ASP A 156 -1.38 -16.06 -10.08
C ASP A 156 -1.30 -14.83 -11.02
N TYR A 157 -1.52 -13.62 -10.48
CA TYR A 157 -1.51 -12.36 -11.22
C TYR A 157 -0.11 -11.73 -11.32
N GLY A 158 0.74 -11.91 -10.31
CA GLY A 158 2.12 -11.44 -10.29
C GLY A 158 3.00 -12.24 -11.23
N SER A 159 2.87 -12.03 -12.55
CA SER A 159 3.56 -12.82 -13.58
C SER A 159 5.05 -12.49 -13.73
N ASN A 160 5.51 -11.38 -13.13
CA ASN A 160 6.92 -11.02 -13.10
C ASN A 160 7.38 -10.69 -11.68
N GLN A 161 8.70 -10.69 -11.49
CA GLN A 161 9.32 -10.63 -10.19
C GLN A 161 9.04 -9.31 -9.43
N THR A 162 8.99 -8.17 -10.12
CA THR A 162 8.73 -6.85 -9.51
C THR A 162 7.28 -6.70 -9.10
N GLU A 163 6.34 -7.13 -9.94
CA GLU A 163 4.92 -7.16 -9.59
C GLU A 163 4.66 -8.11 -8.42
N GLY A 164 5.31 -9.28 -8.41
CA GLY A 164 5.24 -10.20 -7.28
C GLY A 164 5.77 -9.60 -5.99
N PHE A 165 6.77 -8.72 -6.06
CA PHE A 165 7.33 -8.05 -4.88
C PHE A 165 6.30 -7.09 -4.31
N ALA A 166 5.74 -6.25 -5.18
CA ALA A 166 4.71 -5.30 -4.81
C ALA A 166 3.44 -5.99 -4.28
N ASP A 167 3.02 -7.11 -4.88
CA ASP A 167 1.91 -7.93 -4.37
C ASP A 167 2.23 -8.51 -2.98
N ALA A 168 3.41 -9.10 -2.79
CA ALA A 168 3.79 -9.65 -1.50
C ALA A 168 3.74 -8.58 -0.39
N VAL A 169 4.26 -7.39 -0.67
CA VAL A 169 4.22 -6.26 0.28
C VAL A 169 2.80 -5.73 0.49
N GLY A 170 2.03 -5.54 -0.60
CA GLY A 170 0.66 -5.04 -0.57
C GLY A 170 -0.28 -5.93 0.25
N TYR A 171 -0.25 -7.25 0.00
CA TYR A 171 -1.06 -8.21 0.75
C TYR A 171 -0.61 -8.39 2.19
N TYR A 172 0.66 -8.13 2.51
CA TYR A 172 1.14 -8.25 3.88
C TYR A 172 0.47 -7.23 4.81
N VAL A 173 0.22 -6.01 4.30
CA VAL A 173 -0.54 -4.97 5.02
C VAL A 173 -2.05 -5.18 4.85
N ALA A 174 -2.52 -5.45 3.64
CA ALA A 174 -3.93 -5.62 3.31
C ALA A 174 -4.46 -7.03 3.66
N ARG A 175 -4.29 -7.44 4.92
CA ARG A 175 -4.63 -8.80 5.37
C ARG A 175 -6.12 -9.18 5.24
N CYS A 176 -6.99 -8.17 5.09
CA CYS A 176 -8.42 -8.35 4.90
C CYS A 176 -8.88 -8.29 3.43
N ALA A 177 -7.96 -8.23 2.46
CA ALA A 177 -8.32 -8.47 1.06
C ALA A 177 -8.86 -9.90 0.90
N ALA A 178 -9.96 -10.07 0.16
CA ALA A 178 -10.69 -11.34 0.07
C ALA A 178 -9.84 -12.49 -0.50
N ASP A 179 -8.87 -12.16 -1.34
CA ASP A 179 -7.96 -13.05 -2.04
C ASP A 179 -6.55 -13.09 -1.41
N ASN A 180 -6.42 -12.72 -0.13
CA ASN A 180 -5.11 -12.60 0.50
C ASN A 180 -4.34 -13.94 0.52
N PRO A 181 -3.15 -14.01 -0.09
CA PRO A 181 -2.36 -15.24 -0.19
C PRO A 181 -1.87 -15.77 1.16
N TYR A 182 -1.80 -14.91 2.18
CA TYR A 182 -1.35 -15.24 3.53
C TYR A 182 -2.48 -15.76 4.44
N ALA A 183 -3.70 -15.90 3.92
CA ALA A 183 -4.78 -16.62 4.61
C ALA A 183 -4.48 -18.13 4.73
N THR A 184 -3.53 -18.65 3.93
CA THR A 184 -3.01 -20.02 4.06
C THR A 184 -1.50 -19.99 4.34
N THR A 185 -0.91 -21.14 4.66
CA THR A 185 0.54 -21.26 4.87
C THR A 185 1.34 -21.44 3.58
N LYS A 186 0.70 -21.49 2.41
CA LYS A 186 1.38 -21.73 1.12
C LYS A 186 2.44 -20.67 0.83
N GLN A 187 2.13 -19.41 1.09
CA GLN A 187 3.03 -18.27 0.81
C GLN A 187 3.82 -17.81 2.05
N ARG A 188 4.15 -18.73 2.97
CA ARG A 188 4.89 -18.42 4.21
C ARG A 188 6.26 -17.78 3.94
N ALA A 189 6.99 -18.23 2.91
CA ALA A 189 8.31 -17.69 2.62
C ALA A 189 8.26 -16.18 2.28
N TYR A 190 7.27 -15.77 1.48
CA TYR A 190 7.02 -14.36 1.19
C TYR A 190 6.62 -13.58 2.43
N TYR A 191 5.70 -14.13 3.22
CA TYR A 191 5.25 -13.51 4.47
C TYR A 191 6.43 -13.21 5.42
N GLU A 192 7.29 -14.21 5.70
CA GLU A 192 8.44 -14.03 6.60
C GLU A 192 9.49 -13.07 6.01
N PHE A 193 9.67 -13.10 4.69
CA PHE A 193 10.52 -12.15 4.00
C PHE A 193 10.02 -10.72 4.20
N VAL A 194 8.75 -10.45 3.89
CA VAL A 194 8.17 -9.10 3.96
C VAL A 194 8.18 -8.60 5.40
N LYS A 195 7.75 -9.44 6.36
CA LYS A 195 7.82 -9.17 7.80
C LYS A 195 9.20 -8.68 8.20
N THR A 196 10.23 -9.46 7.90
CA THR A 196 11.58 -9.20 8.41
C THR A 196 12.29 -8.07 7.66
N ASN A 197 12.16 -8.03 6.33
CA ASN A 197 13.02 -7.19 5.48
C ASN A 197 12.36 -5.89 5.03
N ILE A 198 11.04 -5.80 5.10
CA ILE A 198 10.29 -4.62 4.66
C ILE A 198 9.72 -3.87 5.87
N PHE A 199 9.17 -4.59 6.85
CA PHE A 199 8.49 -3.97 8.00
C PHE A 199 9.19 -4.20 9.36
N GLY A 200 10.45 -4.66 9.37
CA GLY A 200 11.26 -4.75 10.59
C GLY A 200 10.67 -5.66 11.69
N GLY A 201 9.94 -6.70 11.31
CA GLY A 201 9.26 -7.63 12.22
C GLY A 201 7.84 -7.23 12.61
N ARG A 202 7.36 -6.05 12.20
CA ARG A 202 5.99 -5.59 12.49
C ARG A 202 4.97 -6.49 11.80
N GLU A 203 3.93 -6.84 12.55
CA GLU A 203 2.84 -7.70 12.11
C GLU A 203 1.59 -6.87 11.84
N PHE A 204 0.91 -7.08 10.71
CA PHE A 204 -0.29 -6.33 10.30
C PHE A 204 -1.54 -7.20 10.35
N GLY A 205 -1.67 -8.03 11.38
CA GLY A 205 -2.80 -8.95 11.58
C GLY A 205 -2.42 -10.18 12.39
N GLY A 206 -3.25 -11.22 12.31
CA GLY A 206 -2.91 -12.54 12.83
C GLY A 206 -1.78 -13.22 12.03
N PRO A 207 -1.23 -14.34 12.56
CA PRO A 207 -0.14 -15.06 11.92
C PRO A 207 -0.54 -15.58 10.53
N VAL A 208 0.44 -15.87 9.68
CA VAL A 208 0.20 -16.53 8.39
C VAL A 208 -0.62 -17.81 8.54
N GLY A 209 -1.54 -18.05 7.61
CA GLY A 209 -2.47 -19.17 7.67
C GLY A 209 -3.74 -18.90 8.48
N THR A 210 -3.94 -17.66 8.92
CA THR A 210 -5.19 -17.24 9.59
C THR A 210 -5.93 -16.23 8.73
N GLY A 211 -7.21 -16.51 8.47
CA GLY A 211 -8.12 -15.53 7.86
C GLY A 211 -8.29 -14.34 8.80
N GLN A 212 -8.31 -13.13 8.24
CA GLN A 212 -8.57 -11.91 8.99
C GLN A 212 -9.98 -11.42 8.70
N SER A 213 -10.69 -10.99 9.75
CA SER A 213 -11.90 -10.19 9.62
C SER A 213 -11.56 -8.74 9.96
N CYS A 214 -11.99 -7.84 9.09
CA CYS A 214 -11.94 -6.38 9.33
C CYS A 214 -13.37 -5.84 9.51
N ASP A 215 -14.25 -6.63 10.16
CA ASP A 215 -15.68 -6.28 10.37
C ASP A 215 -15.88 -5.27 11.52
N GLY A 216 -14.80 -4.81 12.14
CA GLY A 216 -14.86 -3.72 13.11
C GLY A 216 -15.02 -2.40 12.39
N GLU A 217 -16.18 -1.75 12.59
CA GLU A 217 -16.33 -0.31 12.36
C GLU A 217 -15.08 0.40 12.87
N GLY A 218 -14.60 1.36 12.08
CA GLY A 218 -13.25 1.90 12.21
C GLY A 218 -12.91 2.42 13.60
N ARG A 219 -11.65 2.77 13.74
CA ARG A 219 -11.32 3.95 14.53
C ARG A 219 -11.82 5.20 13.82
#